data_AF-A0A098EAC8-F1
#
_entry.id   AF-A0A098EAC8-F1
#
_cell.length_a   1.000
_cell.length_b   1.000
_cell.length_c   1.000
_cell.angle_alpha   90.00
_cell.angle_beta   90.00
_cell.angle_gamma   90.00
#
_symmetry.space_group_name_H-M   'P 1'
#
loop_
_entity.id
_entity.type
_entity.pdbx_description
1 polymer ?
#
loop_
_entity_poly.entity_id
_entity_poly.type
_entity_poly.pdbx_seq_one_letter_code
_entity_poly.pdbx_strand_id
1 'polypeptide(L)'
;MEEKQEIKEKPQILIKGGDELERTGKFINPNVTDLRNWDANLLGRFKPKYYAFIQQCQYCAFGPCDLSKNRKGACGMRLNPQMAREALVTAIAGASSYIA
;
A
#
# COMPACT_ATOMS: atom_id res chain seq x y z
N MET A 1 13.24 45.06 9.68
CA MET A 1 12.71 43.82 10.28
C MET A 1 12.20 42.99 9.13
N GLU A 2 13.07 42.22 8.51
CA GLU A 2 12.70 41.36 7.38
C GLU A 2 12.61 39.94 7.92
N GLU A 3 11.38 39.47 7.98
CA GLU A 3 10.97 38.17 8.49
C GLU A 3 11.44 37.09 7.52
N LYS A 4 12.50 36.37 7.89
CA LYS A 4 13.00 35.22 7.14
C LYS A 4 11.97 34.10 7.24
N GLN A 5 11.19 33.91 6.18
CA GLN A 5 10.31 32.76 6.03
C GLN A 5 11.14 31.47 6.01
N GLU A 6 10.93 30.67 7.04
CA GLU A 6 11.52 29.35 7.23
C GLU A 6 10.89 28.38 6.20
N ILE A 7 11.57 28.19 5.07
CA ILE A 7 11.20 27.20 4.06
C ILE A 7 11.45 25.83 4.70
N LYS A 8 10.39 25.19 5.20
CA LYS A 8 10.42 23.81 5.69
C LYS A 8 10.94 22.92 4.57
N GLU A 9 12.16 22.43 4.70
CA GLU A 9 12.76 21.45 3.81
C GLU A 9 11.78 20.29 3.62
N LYS A 10 11.27 20.15 2.40
CA LYS A 10 10.54 18.96 1.98
C LYS A 10 11.53 17.80 2.10
N PRO A 11 11.25 16.75 2.90
CA PRO A 11 12.21 15.68 3.12
C PRO A 11 12.59 15.11 1.75
N GLN A 12 13.86 15.27 1.40
CA GLN A 12 14.43 14.67 0.20
C GLN A 12 14.42 13.16 0.44
N ILE A 13 13.43 12.47 -0.12
CA ILE A 13 13.32 11.02 -0.01
C ILE A 13 14.45 10.46 -0.87
N LEU A 14 15.58 10.13 -0.24
CA LEU A 14 16.73 9.54 -0.91
C LEU A 14 16.42 8.07 -1.21
N ILE A 15 16.09 7.78 -2.46
CA ILE A 15 15.78 6.43 -2.91
C ILE A 15 17.09 5.75 -3.32
N LYS A 16 17.55 4.77 -2.53
CA LYS A 16 18.70 3.93 -2.94
C LYS A 16 18.35 3.19 -4.24
N GLY A 17 18.95 3.63 -5.34
CA GLY A 17 18.88 2.99 -6.67
C GLY A 17 17.72 3.42 -7.58
N GLY A 18 16.91 4.41 -7.21
CA GLY A 18 15.68 4.77 -7.94
C GLY A 18 15.74 6.05 -8.79
N ASP A 19 16.61 6.99 -8.46
CA ASP A 19 16.53 8.36 -9.01
C ASP A 19 16.74 8.44 -10.54
N GLU A 20 17.48 7.49 -11.12
CA GLU A 20 17.74 7.42 -12.57
C GLU A 20 16.72 6.57 -13.34
N LEU A 21 16.16 5.53 -12.70
CA LEU A 21 15.13 4.65 -13.29
C LEU A 21 13.74 5.30 -13.33
N GLU A 22 13.38 6.05 -12.28
CA GLU A 22 12.10 6.77 -12.20
C GLU A 22 12.03 7.92 -13.22
N ARG A 23 13.19 8.49 -13.61
CA ARG A 23 13.31 9.54 -14.64
C ARG A 23 13.34 9.00 -16.09
N THR A 24 13.85 7.79 -16.31
CA THR A 24 14.04 7.22 -17.65
C THR A 24 12.90 6.30 -18.11
N GLY A 25 12.02 5.87 -17.20
CA GLY A 25 10.81 5.09 -17.52
C GLY A 25 11.07 3.64 -17.95
N LYS A 26 12.27 3.10 -17.73
CA LYS A 26 12.63 1.72 -18.13
C LYS A 26 12.63 0.77 -16.95
N PHE A 27 11.45 0.43 -16.43
CA PHE A 27 11.31 -0.83 -15.70
C PHE A 27 11.06 -1.95 -16.71
N ILE A 28 12.12 -2.60 -17.17
CA ILE A 28 12.01 -3.82 -17.96
C ILE A 28 11.81 -4.96 -16.96
N ASN A 29 10.58 -5.47 -16.85
CA ASN A 29 10.18 -6.55 -15.93
C ASN A 29 10.47 -6.25 -14.45
N PRO A 30 9.78 -5.27 -13.84
CA PRO A 30 9.95 -4.96 -12.43
C PRO A 30 9.55 -6.16 -11.54
N ASN A 31 10.26 -6.32 -10.42
CA ASN A 31 9.85 -7.15 -9.31
C ASN A 31 8.79 -6.42 -8.45
N VAL A 32 8.05 -7.16 -7.63
CA VAL A 32 6.96 -6.65 -6.78
C VAL A 32 7.39 -5.54 -5.82
N THR A 33 8.68 -5.46 -5.48
CA THR A 33 9.22 -4.47 -4.56
C THR A 33 9.77 -3.21 -5.23
N ASP A 34 9.93 -3.22 -6.55
CA ASP A 34 10.71 -2.18 -7.25
C ASP A 34 10.02 -0.81 -7.23
N LEU A 35 8.69 -0.81 -7.19
CA LEU A 35 7.86 0.40 -7.09
C LEU A 35 7.53 0.83 -5.65
N ARG A 36 8.08 0.15 -4.63
CA ARG A 36 7.68 0.39 -3.22
C ARG A 36 7.88 1.83 -2.76
N ASN A 37 8.91 2.53 -3.27
CA ASN A 37 9.15 3.93 -2.93
C ASN A 37 8.09 4.86 -3.52
N TRP A 38 7.69 4.58 -4.77
CA TRP A 38 6.59 5.29 -5.42
C TRP A 38 5.27 5.02 -4.71
N ASP A 39 5.00 3.76 -4.33
CA ASP A 39 3.82 3.41 -3.54
C ASP A 39 3.80 4.15 -2.20
N ALA A 40 4.96 4.25 -1.51
CA ALA A 40 5.07 5.00 -0.27
C ALA A 40 4.80 6.50 -0.45
N ASN A 41 5.23 7.08 -1.58
CA ASN A 41 4.92 8.47 -1.95
C ASN A 41 3.41 8.68 -2.14
N LEU A 42 2.78 7.82 -2.96
CA LEU A 42 1.34 7.85 -3.20
C LEU A 42 0.55 7.66 -1.90
N LEU A 43 0.88 6.67 -1.07
CA LEU A 43 0.23 6.42 0.22
C LEU A 43 0.57 7.47 1.28
N GLY A 44 1.64 8.23 1.09
CA GLY A 44 1.96 9.43 1.84
C GLY A 44 0.95 10.54 1.58
N ARG A 45 0.64 10.79 0.31
CA ARG A 45 -0.25 11.86 -0.17
C ARG A 45 -1.73 11.50 -0.10
N PHE A 46 -2.08 10.28 -0.50
CA PHE A 46 -3.45 9.78 -0.60
C PHE A 46 -3.64 8.63 0.40
N LYS A 47 -4.09 8.97 1.61
CA LYS A 47 -4.31 7.97 2.65
C LYS A 47 -5.48 7.05 2.26
N PRO A 48 -5.28 5.72 2.24
CA PRO A 48 -6.35 4.79 1.92
C PRO A 48 -7.42 4.83 3.01
N LYS A 49 -8.67 4.95 2.60
CA LYS A 49 -9.85 4.82 3.47
C LYS A 49 -10.55 3.53 3.13
N TYR A 50 -10.53 2.57 4.05
CA TYR A 50 -11.20 1.30 3.88
C TYR A 50 -12.60 1.37 4.47
N TYR A 51 -13.60 1.08 3.64
CA TYR A 51 -14.98 0.89 4.05
C TYR A 51 -15.28 -0.60 3.97
N ALA A 52 -15.13 -1.29 5.10
CA ALA A 52 -15.28 -2.74 5.16
C ALA A 52 -16.75 -3.15 5.06
N PHE A 53 -17.10 -3.90 4.00
CA PHE A 53 -18.42 -4.53 3.88
C PHE A 53 -18.51 -5.81 4.73
N ILE A 54 -17.41 -6.58 4.82
CA ILE A 54 -17.24 -7.72 5.73
C ILE A 54 -16.10 -7.41 6.70
N GLN A 55 -16.39 -7.45 8.00
CA GLN A 55 -15.39 -7.21 9.07
C GLN A 55 -14.79 -8.52 9.59
N GLN A 56 -14.52 -9.48 8.69
CA GLN A 56 -14.05 -10.82 9.00
C GLN A 56 -12.93 -11.22 8.05
N CYS A 57 -12.07 -12.16 8.46
CA CYS A 57 -11.05 -12.77 7.59
C CYS A 57 -11.20 -14.29 7.58
N GLN A 58 -11.18 -14.88 6.37
CA GLN A 58 -11.42 -16.32 6.14
C GLN A 58 -10.32 -16.98 5.29
N TYR A 59 -9.14 -16.36 5.18
CA TYR A 59 -8.09 -16.77 4.23
C TYR A 59 -7.28 -18.00 4.66
N CYS A 60 -7.49 -18.52 5.87
CA CYS A 60 -6.74 -19.67 6.36
C CYS A 60 -7.60 -20.52 7.29
N ALA A 61 -7.13 -21.71 7.62
CA ALA A 61 -7.82 -22.67 8.48
C ALA A 61 -8.04 -22.18 9.93
N PHE A 62 -7.34 -21.13 10.37
CA PHE A 62 -7.57 -20.51 11.67
C PHE A 62 -8.78 -19.55 11.69
N GLY A 63 -9.37 -19.26 10.52
CA GLY A 63 -10.58 -18.44 10.42
C GLY A 63 -11.87 -19.23 10.69
N PRO A 64 -13.04 -18.57 10.66
CA PRO A 64 -13.25 -17.13 10.45
C PRO A 64 -12.78 -16.29 11.64
N CYS A 65 -11.94 -15.27 11.38
CA CYS A 65 -11.50 -14.30 12.38
C CYS A 65 -12.40 -13.06 12.35
N ASP A 66 -12.98 -12.68 13.49
CA ASP A 66 -13.74 -11.43 13.63
C ASP A 66 -12.79 -10.24 13.88
N LEU A 67 -12.73 -9.31 12.91
CA LEU A 67 -11.86 -8.13 12.92
C LEU A 67 -12.61 -6.85 13.31
N SER A 68 -13.90 -6.94 13.64
CA SER A 68 -14.69 -5.79 14.06
C SER A 68 -14.14 -5.17 15.34
N LYS A 69 -14.44 -3.89 15.54
CA LYS A 69 -13.93 -3.09 16.68
C LYS A 69 -12.41 -3.13 16.81
N ASN A 70 -11.70 -3.17 15.68
CA ASN A 70 -10.23 -3.16 15.63
C ASN A 70 -9.57 -4.37 16.33
N ARG A 71 -10.28 -5.51 16.39
CA ARG A 71 -9.72 -6.78 16.87
C ARG A 71 -8.64 -7.31 15.94
N LYS A 72 -7.83 -8.22 16.48
CA LYS A 72 -6.79 -8.94 15.74
C LYS A 72 -7.29 -10.34 15.41
N GLY A 73 -7.01 -10.81 14.19
CA GLY A 73 -7.18 -12.21 13.84
C GLY A 73 -6.13 -13.09 14.52
N ALA A 74 -6.26 -14.41 14.34
CA ALA A 74 -5.33 -15.40 14.92
C ALA A 74 -3.86 -15.16 14.54
N CYS A 75 -3.60 -14.63 13.33
CA CYS A 75 -2.27 -14.27 12.84
C CYS A 75 -1.80 -12.86 13.26
N GLY A 76 -2.60 -12.11 14.02
CA GLY A 76 -2.29 -10.75 14.46
C GLY A 76 -2.75 -9.61 13.52
N MET A 77 -3.31 -9.92 12.36
CA MET A 77 -3.80 -8.94 11.39
C MET A 77 -5.04 -8.19 11.90
N ARG A 78 -5.13 -6.88 11.60
CA ARG A 78 -6.29 -6.04 11.91
C ARG A 78 -7.15 -5.79 10.66
N LEU A 79 -8.31 -5.15 10.83
CA LEU A 79 -9.24 -4.89 9.74
C LEU A 79 -8.63 -4.10 8.57
N ASN A 80 -7.97 -2.96 8.80
CA ASN A 80 -7.41 -2.13 7.72
C ASN A 80 -6.42 -2.88 6.81
N PRO A 81 -5.37 -3.57 7.33
CA PRO A 81 -4.48 -4.36 6.49
C PRO A 81 -5.18 -5.55 5.82
N GLN A 82 -6.20 -6.16 6.45
CA GLN A 82 -7.01 -7.18 5.77
C GLN A 82 -7.78 -6.58 4.60
N MET A 83 -8.38 -5.40 4.75
CA MET A 83 -9.08 -4.70 3.67
C MET A 83 -8.13 -4.31 2.52
N ALA A 84 -6.90 -3.92 2.83
CA ALA A 84 -5.86 -3.69 1.83
C ALA A 84 -5.56 -4.97 1.03
N ARG A 85 -5.50 -6.11 1.71
CA ARG A 85 -5.28 -7.42 1.09
C ARG A 85 -6.45 -7.84 0.21
N GLU A 86 -7.70 -7.69 0.66
CA GLU A 86 -8.88 -7.97 -0.17
C GLU A 86 -8.86 -7.13 -1.45
N ALA A 87 -8.57 -5.83 -1.35
CA ALA A 87 -8.48 -4.95 -2.52
C ALA A 87 -7.40 -5.40 -3.52
N LEU A 88 -6.24 -5.84 -3.02
CA LEU A 88 -5.17 -6.38 -3.86
C LEU A 88 -5.61 -7.68 -4.56
N VAL A 89 -6.28 -8.59 -3.84
CA VAL A 89 -6.80 -9.85 -4.42
C VAL A 89 -7.81 -9.56 -5.52
N THR A 90 -8.73 -8.61 -5.32
CA THR A 90 -9.68 -8.19 -6.36
C THR A 90 -8.97 -7.63 -7.59
N ALA A 91 -7.95 -6.79 -7.42
CA ALA A 91 -7.18 -6.22 -8.52
C ALA A 91 -6.43 -7.31 -9.32
N ILE A 92 -5.79 -8.27 -8.63
CA ILE A 92 -5.08 -9.38 -9.26
C ILE A 92 -6.05 -10.32 -9.99
N ALA A 93 -7.22 -10.59 -9.42
CA ALA A 93 -8.25 -11.40 -10.07
C ALA A 93 -8.72 -10.76 -11.38
N GLY A 94 -8.96 -9.44 -11.37
CA GLY A 94 -9.29 -8.69 -12.59
C GLY A 94 -8.16 -8.74 -13.62
N ALA A 95 -6.92 -8.48 -13.22
CA ALA A 95 -5.76 -8.59 -14.11
C ALA A 95 -5.61 -10.00 -14.72
N SER A 96 -5.85 -11.05 -13.92
CA SER A 96 -5.78 -12.44 -14.36
C SER A 96 -6.83 -12.77 -15.42
N SER A 97 -8.01 -12.17 -15.35
CA SER A 97 -9.09 -12.40 -16.34
C SER A 97 -8.76 -11.91 -17.76
N TYR A 98 -7.80 -10.99 -17.91
CA TYR A 98 -7.35 -10.51 -19.22
C TYR A 98 -6.20 -11.34 -19.82
N ILE A 99 -5.61 -12.25 -19.02
CA ILE A 99 -4.45 -13.07 -19.41
C ILE A 99 -4.86 -14.52 -19.72
N ALA A 100 -5.94 -15.02 -19.11
CA ALA A 100 -6.49 -16.36 -19.31
C ALA A 100 -7.38 -16.44 -20.56
#